data_AF-A0A7Y5QZD8-F1
#
_entry.id   AF-A0A7Y5QZD8-F1
#
_cell.length_a   1.000
_cell.length_b   1.000
_cell.length_c   1.000
_cell.angle_alpha   90.00
_cell.angle_beta   90.00
_cell.angle_gamma   90.00
#
_symmetry.space_group_name_H-M   'P 1'
#
loop_
_entity.id
_entity.type
_entity.pdbx_description
1 polymer ?
#
loop_
_entity_poly.entity_id
_entity_poly.type
_entity_poly.pdbx_seq_one_letter_code
_entity_poly.pdbx_strand_id
1 'polypeptide(L)' 'CFGKFDRPFATRPVWGTIRPMSLDRARGKFDVDSYVARWSGQEELDLASA' A
#
# COMPACT_ATOMS: atom_id res chain seq x y z
N CYS A 1 -4.87 3.78 -16.53
CA CYS A 1 -3.73 4.72 -16.67
C CYS A 1 -3.99 5.93 -15.78
N PHE A 2 -3.12 6.24 -14.82
CA PHE A 2 -3.04 7.53 -14.09
C PHE A 2 -4.35 8.34 -13.94
N GLY A 3 -5.38 7.76 -13.32
CA GLY A 3 -6.66 8.44 -13.09
C GLY A 3 -7.69 8.39 -14.23
N LYS A 4 -7.42 7.65 -15.32
CA LYS A 4 -8.41 7.36 -16.36
C LYS A 4 -9.64 6.70 -15.73
N PHE A 5 -10.80 7.31 -15.95
CA PHE A 5 -12.10 6.94 -15.35
C PHE A 5 -12.22 7.21 -13.83
N ASP A 6 -11.34 8.04 -13.27
CA ASP A 6 -11.46 8.55 -11.91
C ASP A 6 -11.64 10.07 -11.93
N ARG A 7 -12.09 10.63 -10.81
CA ARG A 7 -12.20 12.09 -10.60
C ARG A 7 -10.89 12.66 -10.04
N PRO A 8 -10.64 13.98 -10.14
CA PRO A 8 -9.53 14.60 -9.44
C PRO A 8 -9.71 14.57 -7.91
N PHE A 9 -8.59 14.39 -7.20
CA PHE A 9 -8.47 14.47 -5.74
C PHE A 9 -7.67 15.71 -5.33
N ALA A 10 -7.62 15.98 -4.02
CA ALA A 10 -6.83 17.09 -3.48
C ALA A 10 -5.36 16.99 -3.92
N THR A 11 -4.78 18.12 -4.31
CA THR A 11 -3.41 18.21 -4.82
C THR A 11 -2.39 17.78 -3.78
N ARG A 12 -1.41 16.96 -4.17
CA ARG A 12 -0.27 16.54 -3.33
C ARG A 12 1.04 16.61 -4.11
N PRO A 13 2.20 16.82 -3.42
CA PRO A 13 3.51 16.73 -4.05
C PRO A 13 3.68 15.39 -4.76
N VAL A 14 4.35 15.40 -5.92
CA VAL A 14 4.56 14.27 -6.84
C VAL A 14 3.28 13.78 -7.54
N TRP A 15 2.21 13.53 -6.79
CA TRP A 15 1.00 12.88 -7.31
C TRP A 15 0.04 13.82 -8.04
N GLY A 16 0.19 15.14 -7.89
CA GLY A 16 -0.78 16.11 -8.41
C GLY A 16 -2.15 15.80 -7.82
N THR A 17 -3.15 15.61 -8.68
CA THR A 17 -4.54 15.29 -8.30
C THR A 17 -4.91 13.81 -8.42
N ILE A 18 -3.94 12.92 -8.62
CA ILE A 18 -4.19 11.47 -8.69
C ILE A 18 -4.63 10.95 -7.32
N ARG A 19 -5.60 10.01 -7.30
CA ARG A 19 -6.10 9.38 -6.07
C ARG A 19 -4.95 8.81 -5.23
N PRO A 20 -4.70 9.32 -4.02
CA PRO A 20 -3.71 8.72 -3.14
C PRO A 20 -4.28 7.49 -2.43
N MET A 21 -3.44 6.47 -2.26
CA MET A 21 -3.67 5.34 -1.36
C MET A 21 -2.46 5.24 -0.43
N SER A 22 -2.67 5.26 0.88
CA SER A 22 -1.60 5.17 1.88
C SER A 22 -1.74 3.93 2.74
N LEU A 23 -0.60 3.44 3.25
CA LEU A 23 -0.54 2.31 4.17
C LEU A 23 -1.38 2.54 5.44
N ASP A 24 -1.28 3.74 6.02
CA ASP A 24 -2.05 4.15 7.21
C ASP A 24 -3.57 3.99 7.00
N ARG A 25 -4.11 4.46 5.86
CA ARG A 25 -5.53 4.32 5.53
C ARG A 25 -5.93 2.87 5.21
N ALA A 26 -4.98 2.06 4.74
CA ALA A 26 -5.22 0.64 4.49
C ALA A 26 -5.34 -0.14 5.81
N ARG A 27 -4.52 0.18 6.82
CA ARG A 27 -4.58 -0.42 8.17
C ARG A 27 -5.93 -0.18 8.87
N GLY A 28 -6.61 0.93 8.57
CA GLY A 28 -7.97 1.18 9.06
C GLY A 28 -9.08 0.41 8.32
N LYS A 29 -8.75 -0.37 7.28
CA LYS A 29 -9.73 -1.09 6.43
C LYS A 29 -9.50 -2.60 6.38
N PHE A 30 -8.26 -3.04 6.52
CA PHE A 30 -7.86 -4.42 6.34
C PHE A 30 -6.86 -4.83 7.42
N ASP A 31 -6.77 -6.14 7.64
CA ASP A 31 -5.61 -6.72 8.32
C ASP A 31 -4.42 -6.75 7.35
N VAL A 32 -3.67 -5.65 7.37
CA VAL A 32 -2.51 -5.45 6.51
C VAL A 32 -1.35 -6.34 6.92
N ASP A 33 -1.14 -6.55 8.22
CA ASP A 33 0.04 -7.27 8.71
C ASP A 33 -0.07 -8.76 8.37
N SER A 34 -1.25 -9.37 8.54
CA SER A 34 -1.48 -10.76 8.09
C SER A 34 -1.32 -10.91 6.58
N TYR A 35 -1.74 -9.91 5.79
CA TYR A 35 -1.54 -9.93 4.34
C TYR A 35 -0.06 -9.87 3.98
N VAL A 36 0.70 -8.95 4.61
CA VAL A 36 2.15 -8.84 4.38
C VAL A 36 2.85 -10.12 4.79
N ALA A 37 2.58 -10.67 5.99
CA ALA A 37 3.19 -11.90 6.47
C ALA A 37 2.96 -13.07 5.48
N ARG A 38 1.73 -13.22 4.97
CA ARG A 38 1.37 -14.26 4.01
C ARG A 38 2.14 -14.19 2.69
N TRP A 39 2.48 -12.99 2.22
CA TRP A 39 2.94 -12.78 0.83
C TRP A 39 4.36 -12.23 0.70
N SER A 40 4.98 -11.76 1.78
CA SER A 40 6.33 -11.19 1.76
C SER A 40 7.45 -12.24 1.83
N GLY A 41 7.12 -13.51 2.08
CA GLY A 41 8.12 -14.58 2.20
C GLY A 41 9.06 -14.43 3.38
N GLN A 42 8.70 -13.62 4.40
CA GLN A 42 9.58 -13.34 5.54
C GLN A 42 9.99 -14.59 6.34
N GLU A 43 9.24 -15.70 6.27
CA GLU A 43 9.68 -16.97 6.88
C GLU A 43 11.05 -17.43 6.36
N GLU A 44 11.36 -17.23 5.07
CA GLU A 44 12.63 -17.64 4.47
C GLU A 44 13.80 -16.71 4.85
N LEU A 45 13.51 -15.43 5.08
CA LEU A 45 14.50 -14.42 5.49
C LEU A 45 14.81 -14.50 6.99
N ASP A 46 13.81 -14.80 7.83
CA ASP A 46 13.99 -14.97 9.27
C ASP A 46 14.76 -16.27 9.58
N LEU A 47 14.53 -17.35 8.83
CA LEU A 47 15.32 -18.60 8.89
C LEU A 47 16.77 -18.42 8.42
N ALA A 48 17.03 -17.50 7.48
CA ALA A 48 18.38 -17.20 7.00
C ALA A 48 19.17 -16.24 7.91
N SER A 49 18.49 -15.63 8.90
CA SER A 49 19.06 -14.63 9.81
C SER A 49 19.24 -15.14 11.25
N ALA A 50 18.85 -16.39 11.53
CA ALA A 50 19.02 -17.10 12.81
C ALA A 50 20.21 -18.09 12.74
#